data_AF-A0A662ER36-F1
#
_entry.id   AF-A0A662ER36-F1
#
_cell.length_a   1.000
_cell.length_b   1.000
_cell.length_c   1.000
_cell.angle_alpha   90.00
_cell.angle_beta   90.00
_cell.angle_gamma   90.00
#
_symmetry.space_group_name_H-M   'P 1'
#
loop_
_entity.id
_entity.type
_entity.pdbx_description
1 polymer ?
#
loop_
_entity_poly.entity_id
_entity_poly.type
_entity_poly.pdbx_seq_one_letter_code
_entity_poly.pdbx_strand_id
1 'polypeptide(L)'
;MVDEPRLSPLLLYIAGLEAMDRTLDRIGQGTAMVRFTIEGENMPWPFVRQNVYLSTEDIAALVPLEAALIYMILEYNEFEDPEITGVKLSVTAVDELRAVEILGLVPEKDVYAPGETVSFDLYVRTWRGEIESLHGKLTIPADVYGDYVELRAYGGPRPLESGEKPPLFESLEDLLDYLGGIPSFNTITVELFALDPMSDAIGQSLLYGVDSVSQQMGMRYVYGEDRVFIPLVREEPPRPSREPPIGEGEGQDVGSEGGG
;
A
#
# COMPACT_ATOMS: atom_id res chain seq x y z
N MET A 1 24.66 -29.48 5.32
CA MET A 1 23.70 -28.89 6.26
C MET A 1 22.88 -30.02 6.87
N VAL A 2 22.13 -29.81 7.95
CA VAL A 2 20.97 -30.70 8.20
C VAL A 2 19.87 -30.14 7.35
N ASP A 3 19.47 -30.89 6.34
CA ASP A 3 18.41 -30.52 5.42
C ASP A 3 17.09 -31.03 6.01
N GLU A 4 16.37 -30.14 6.69
CA GLU A 4 15.12 -30.43 7.38
C GLU A 4 14.25 -29.15 7.35
N PRO A 5 13.11 -29.17 6.65
CA PRO A 5 12.20 -28.04 6.52
C PRO A 5 11.85 -27.30 7.82
N ARG A 6 11.78 -28.03 8.93
CA ARG A 6 11.45 -27.50 10.26
C ARG A 6 12.61 -26.79 10.95
N LEU A 7 13.84 -27.04 10.52
CA LEU A 7 15.05 -26.60 11.22
C LEU A 7 15.88 -25.61 10.39
N SER A 8 15.94 -25.74 9.07
CA SER A 8 16.73 -24.84 8.20
C SER A 8 16.40 -23.35 8.39
N PRO A 9 15.13 -22.91 8.45
CA PRO A 9 14.79 -21.50 8.73
C PRO A 9 15.24 -21.03 10.12
N LEU A 10 15.09 -21.88 11.14
CA LEU A 10 15.49 -21.56 12.52
C LEU A 10 17.01 -21.50 12.67
N LEU A 11 17.73 -22.39 12.00
CA LEU A 11 19.19 -22.39 11.95
C LEU A 11 19.73 -21.14 11.24
N LEU A 12 19.09 -20.71 10.14
CA LEU A 12 19.40 -19.44 9.48
C LEU A 12 19.20 -18.25 10.41
N TYR A 13 18.07 -18.20 11.13
CA TYR A 13 17.79 -17.15 12.11
C TYR A 13 18.86 -17.09 13.22
N ILE A 14 19.12 -18.23 13.90
CA ILE A 14 20.07 -18.29 15.02
C ILE A 14 21.51 -18.01 14.56
N ALA A 15 21.94 -18.57 13.42
CA ALA A 15 23.29 -18.35 12.90
C ALA A 15 23.48 -16.90 12.42
N GLY A 16 22.46 -16.29 11.82
CA GLY A 16 22.48 -14.89 11.43
C GLY A 16 22.52 -13.93 12.62
N LEU A 17 21.77 -14.24 13.69
CA LEU A 17 21.78 -13.48 14.94
C LEU A 17 23.17 -13.53 15.60
N GLU A 18 23.70 -14.72 15.87
CA GLU A 18 25.04 -14.90 16.46
C GLU A 18 26.14 -14.26 15.61
N ALA A 19 26.03 -14.28 14.27
CA ALA A 19 26.96 -13.61 13.38
C ALA A 19 26.86 -12.07 13.51
N MET A 20 25.65 -11.51 13.64
CA MET A 20 25.45 -10.09 13.85
C MET A 20 25.92 -9.63 15.24
N ASP A 21 25.60 -10.37 16.30
CA ASP A 21 26.05 -10.07 17.67
C ASP A 21 27.58 -9.97 17.74
N ARG A 22 28.28 -10.94 17.15
CA ARG A 22 29.76 -10.94 17.07
C ARG A 22 30.34 -9.84 16.18
N THR A 23 29.60 -9.40 15.16
CA THR A 23 30.07 -8.37 14.22
C THR A 23 29.85 -6.96 14.77
N LEU A 24 28.77 -6.76 15.53
CA LEU A 24 28.47 -5.50 16.21
C LEU A 24 29.22 -5.36 17.54
N ASP A 25 29.56 -6.48 18.21
CA ASP A 25 30.17 -6.53 19.55
C ASP A 25 29.35 -5.75 20.61
N ARG A 26 28.03 -5.70 20.41
CA ARG A 26 27.07 -5.04 21.29
C ARG A 26 25.65 -5.57 21.07
N ILE A 27 24.83 -5.51 22.11
CA ILE A 27 23.37 -5.54 22.01
C ILE A 27 22.88 -4.10 22.17
N GLY A 28 21.97 -3.64 21.31
CA GLY A 28 21.46 -2.28 21.38
C GLY A 28 20.73 -1.82 20.12
N GLN A 29 20.12 -0.64 20.21
CA GLN A 29 19.44 0.06 19.11
C GLN A 29 20.26 0.14 17.81
N GLY A 30 19.59 0.41 16.70
CA GLY A 30 20.24 0.78 15.45
C GLY A 30 19.31 0.74 14.25
N THR A 31 19.90 0.98 13.08
CA THR A 31 19.25 0.78 11.78
C THR A 31 20.11 -0.15 10.93
N ALA A 32 19.49 -1.13 10.27
CA ALA A 32 20.16 -2.04 9.34
C ALA A 32 19.45 -2.06 7.99
N MET A 33 20.20 -1.90 6.90
CA MET A 33 19.76 -2.24 5.56
C MET A 33 20.29 -3.64 5.24
N VAL A 34 19.36 -4.56 4.99
CA VAL A 34 19.65 -5.97 4.75
C VAL A 34 19.25 -6.30 3.33
N ARG A 35 20.20 -6.76 2.52
CA ARG A 35 19.93 -7.41 1.23
C ARG A 35 20.24 -8.89 1.38
N PHE A 36 19.28 -9.74 1.05
CA PHE A 36 19.49 -11.18 1.04
C PHE A 36 19.22 -11.81 -0.32
N THR A 37 19.71 -13.03 -0.48
CA THR A 37 19.48 -13.85 -1.66
C THR A 37 19.31 -15.30 -1.22
N ILE A 38 18.22 -15.94 -1.66
CA ILE A 38 17.94 -17.36 -1.44
C ILE A 38 18.09 -18.06 -2.80
N GLU A 39 18.86 -19.15 -2.82
CA GLU A 39 19.18 -19.94 -4.00
C GLU A 39 18.71 -21.39 -3.77
N GLY A 40 18.10 -22.01 -4.78
CA GLY A 40 17.67 -23.41 -4.76
C GLY A 40 17.70 -24.02 -6.16
N GLU A 41 17.80 -25.35 -6.27
CA GLU A 41 17.99 -26.03 -7.56
C GLU A 41 16.73 -26.04 -8.44
N ASN A 42 15.55 -26.11 -7.83
CA ASN A 42 14.25 -26.04 -8.53
C ASN A 42 13.63 -24.64 -8.51
N MET A 43 14.31 -23.64 -7.95
CA MET A 43 13.80 -22.27 -8.00
C MET A 43 13.92 -21.69 -9.42
N PRO A 44 12.86 -21.06 -9.97
CA PRO A 44 12.87 -20.50 -11.33
C PRO A 44 13.88 -19.34 -11.46
N TRP A 45 14.16 -18.64 -10.36
CA TRP A 45 15.28 -17.71 -10.20
C TRP A 45 15.68 -17.58 -8.72
N PRO A 46 16.92 -17.14 -8.40
CA PRO A 46 17.30 -16.79 -7.03
C PRO A 46 16.41 -15.66 -6.48
N PHE A 47 15.75 -15.87 -5.35
CA PHE A 47 14.96 -14.83 -4.72
C PHE A 47 15.87 -13.76 -4.13
N VAL A 48 15.66 -12.50 -4.51
CA VAL A 48 16.46 -11.35 -4.06
C VAL A 48 15.54 -10.29 -3.44
N ARG A 49 15.83 -9.88 -2.21
CA ARG A 49 15.12 -8.79 -1.54
C ARG A 49 16.07 -7.89 -0.76
N GLN A 50 15.71 -6.62 -0.64
CA GLN A 50 16.39 -5.64 0.21
C GLN A 50 15.35 -4.91 1.06
N ASN A 51 15.60 -4.82 2.36
CA ASN A 51 14.71 -4.16 3.31
C ASN A 51 15.51 -3.36 4.36
N VAL A 52 14.84 -2.51 5.12
CA VAL A 52 15.45 -1.69 6.18
C VAL A 52 14.75 -1.95 7.49
N TYR A 53 15.53 -2.20 8.54
CA TYR A 53 15.06 -2.47 9.89
C TYR A 53 15.55 -1.40 10.84
N LEU A 54 14.74 -1.09 11.84
CA LEU A 54 15.06 -0.19 12.93
C LEU A 54 14.61 -0.84 14.23
N SER A 55 15.47 -0.78 15.24
CA SER A 55 15.19 -1.31 16.58
C SER A 55 15.71 -0.33 17.61
N THR A 56 14.97 -0.16 18.71
CA THR A 56 15.39 0.62 19.87
C THR A 56 16.03 -0.24 20.97
N GLU A 57 15.99 -1.56 20.84
CA GLU A 57 16.43 -2.52 21.86
C GLU A 57 17.59 -3.37 21.37
N ASP A 58 17.38 -4.10 20.27
CA ASP A 58 18.39 -4.91 19.60
C ASP A 58 18.15 -4.92 18.07
N ILE A 59 19.12 -4.44 17.30
CA ILE A 59 19.09 -4.48 15.84
C ILE A 59 19.57 -5.82 15.26
N ALA A 60 20.35 -6.62 16.01
CA ALA A 60 20.88 -7.89 15.53
C ALA A 60 19.74 -8.90 15.29
N ALA A 61 18.79 -9.01 16.21
CA ALA A 61 17.61 -9.88 16.09
C ALA A 61 16.76 -9.65 14.82
N LEU A 62 16.68 -8.42 14.30
CA LEU A 62 15.86 -8.12 13.12
C LEU A 62 16.54 -8.50 11.79
N VAL A 63 17.87 -8.54 11.75
CA VAL A 63 18.63 -8.69 10.50
C VAL A 63 18.35 -10.02 9.76
N PRO A 64 18.38 -11.20 10.40
CA PRO A 64 18.11 -12.46 9.71
C PRO A 64 16.62 -12.81 9.60
N LEU A 65 15.74 -12.03 10.25
CA LEU A 65 14.34 -12.42 10.49
C LEU A 65 13.52 -12.59 9.20
N GLU A 66 13.52 -11.60 8.30
CA GLU A 66 12.76 -11.69 7.04
C GLU A 66 13.30 -12.80 6.12
N ALA A 67 14.61 -12.99 6.07
CA ALA A 67 15.22 -14.07 5.28
C ALA A 67 14.82 -15.46 5.82
N ALA A 68 14.75 -15.64 7.14
CA ALA A 68 14.28 -16.87 7.76
C ALA A 68 12.77 -17.09 7.57
N LEU A 69 11.96 -16.04 7.68
CA LEU A 69 10.51 -16.12 7.44
C LEU A 69 10.21 -16.45 5.96
N ILE A 70 10.93 -15.85 5.01
CA ILE A 70 10.76 -16.17 3.59
C ILE A 70 11.32 -17.56 3.26
N TYR A 71 12.44 -18.00 3.82
CA TYR A 71 12.87 -19.41 3.71
C TYR A 71 11.71 -20.32 4.11
N MET A 72 11.13 -20.12 5.30
CA MET A 72 10.00 -20.93 5.78
C MET A 72 8.79 -20.87 4.82
N ILE A 73 8.44 -19.71 4.27
CA ILE A 73 7.33 -19.61 3.30
C ILE A 73 7.63 -20.42 2.02
N LEU A 74 8.85 -20.36 1.51
CA LEU A 74 9.27 -21.11 0.33
C LEU A 74 9.33 -22.62 0.60
N GLU A 75 9.84 -23.04 1.76
CA GLU A 75 9.95 -24.45 2.14
C GLU A 75 8.57 -25.12 2.35
N TYR A 76 7.58 -24.34 2.79
CA TYR A 76 6.20 -24.81 3.05
C TYR A 76 5.20 -24.43 1.94
N ASN A 77 5.68 -24.05 0.75
CA ASN A 77 4.80 -23.78 -0.40
C ASN A 77 4.13 -25.06 -0.92
N GLU A 78 3.03 -24.91 -1.68
CA GLU A 78 2.24 -26.05 -2.18
C GLU A 78 2.53 -26.44 -3.64
N PHE A 79 3.42 -25.72 -4.32
CA PHE A 79 3.65 -25.82 -5.77
C PHE A 79 4.80 -26.75 -6.13
N GLU A 80 6.00 -26.47 -5.64
CA GLU A 80 7.24 -27.20 -5.97
C GLU A 80 8.26 -27.09 -4.83
N ASP A 81 8.96 -28.19 -4.51
CA ASP A 81 10.05 -28.16 -3.53
C ASP A 81 11.21 -27.32 -4.12
N PRO A 82 11.56 -26.16 -3.51
CA PRO A 82 12.55 -25.25 -4.08
C PRO A 82 13.99 -25.81 -4.06
N GLU A 83 14.25 -26.88 -3.30
CA GLU A 83 15.58 -27.46 -3.07
C GLU A 83 16.63 -26.37 -2.70
N ILE A 84 16.38 -25.62 -1.62
CA ILE A 84 17.20 -24.47 -1.20
C ILE A 84 18.64 -24.91 -0.87
N THR A 85 19.59 -24.44 -1.68
CA THR A 85 21.03 -24.75 -1.56
C THR A 85 21.81 -23.72 -0.77
N GLY A 86 21.30 -22.49 -0.62
CA GLY A 86 22.00 -21.46 0.13
C GLY A 86 21.24 -20.15 0.36
N VAL A 87 21.65 -19.45 1.42
CA VAL A 87 21.21 -18.09 1.71
C VAL A 87 22.42 -17.19 1.92
N LYS A 88 22.41 -16.02 1.28
CA LYS A 88 23.45 -14.98 1.39
C LYS A 88 22.83 -13.75 2.03
N LEU A 89 23.41 -13.29 3.14
CA LEU A 89 23.03 -12.02 3.80
C LEU A 89 24.12 -10.97 3.56
N SER A 90 23.71 -9.76 3.16
CA SER A 90 24.57 -8.59 3.03
C SER A 90 23.96 -7.45 3.84
N VAL A 91 24.70 -6.92 4.80
CA VAL A 91 24.16 -6.04 5.84
C VAL A 91 24.98 -4.77 5.92
N THR A 92 24.30 -3.62 5.90
CA THR A 92 24.86 -2.33 6.32
C THR A 92 24.13 -1.90 7.58
N ALA A 93 24.82 -1.85 8.73
CA ALA A 93 24.22 -1.51 10.01
C ALA A 93 24.90 -0.27 10.64
N VAL A 94 24.14 0.49 11.42
CA VAL A 94 24.61 1.67 12.17
C VAL A 94 23.88 1.80 13.50
N ASP A 95 24.53 2.47 14.46
CA ASP A 95 24.02 2.68 15.82
C ASP A 95 22.94 3.79 15.89
N GLU A 96 22.86 4.63 14.86
CA GLU A 96 21.82 5.67 14.80
C GLU A 96 20.45 5.08 14.47
N LEU A 97 19.42 5.63 15.13
CA LEU A 97 18.03 5.50 14.69
C LEU A 97 17.83 6.40 13.48
N ARG A 98 17.73 5.80 12.28
CA ARG A 98 17.44 6.49 11.03
C ARG A 98 15.99 6.18 10.66
N ALA A 99 15.09 7.07 11.08
CA ALA A 99 13.67 6.94 10.84
C ALA A 99 13.11 8.14 10.04
N VAL A 100 11.96 7.93 9.39
CA VAL A 100 11.09 8.96 8.83
C VAL A 100 9.69 8.74 9.39
N GLU A 101 9.15 9.76 10.04
CA GLU A 101 7.80 9.80 10.57
C GLU A 101 6.87 10.48 9.57
N ILE A 102 5.74 9.85 9.26
CA ILE A 102 4.61 10.51 8.57
C ILE A 102 3.88 11.38 9.60
N LEU A 103 3.76 12.68 9.30
CA LEU A 103 3.17 13.68 10.22
C LEU A 103 1.79 14.16 9.81
N GLY A 104 1.50 14.20 8.51
CA GLY A 104 0.22 14.67 8.01
C GLY A 104 0.14 14.67 6.49
N LEU A 105 -1.04 14.42 5.95
CA LEU A 105 -1.35 14.35 4.53
C LEU A 105 -2.42 15.39 4.18
N VAL A 106 -2.16 16.24 3.20
CA VAL A 106 -3.03 17.37 2.86
C VAL A 106 -3.28 17.41 1.35
N PRO A 107 -4.50 17.10 0.86
CA PRO A 107 -4.85 17.33 -0.53
C PRO A 107 -4.95 18.84 -0.83
N GLU A 108 -4.71 19.23 -2.09
CA GLU A 108 -4.75 20.63 -2.54
C GLU A 108 -6.18 21.25 -2.47
N LYS A 109 -7.22 20.41 -2.42
CA LYS A 109 -8.63 20.81 -2.35
C LYS A 109 -9.39 19.96 -1.33
N ASP A 110 -10.45 20.53 -0.77
CA ASP A 110 -11.36 19.81 0.13
C ASP A 110 -12.30 18.83 -0.60
N VAL A 111 -12.56 19.03 -1.90
CA VAL A 111 -13.48 18.21 -2.72
C VAL A 111 -12.97 18.07 -4.16
N TYR A 112 -13.31 16.94 -4.80
CA TYR A 112 -12.90 16.60 -6.17
C TYR A 112 -14.05 15.95 -6.95
N ALA A 113 -13.96 15.94 -8.28
CA ALA A 113 -14.84 15.15 -9.14
C ALA A 113 -14.23 13.76 -9.46
N PRO A 114 -15.05 12.72 -9.74
CA PRO A 114 -14.57 11.49 -10.38
C PRO A 114 -13.79 11.78 -11.66
N GLY A 115 -12.66 11.11 -11.86
CA GLY A 115 -11.74 11.37 -12.99
C GLY A 115 -10.74 12.50 -12.75
N GLU A 116 -10.83 13.23 -11.62
CA GLU A 116 -9.91 14.33 -11.30
C GLU A 116 -8.61 13.85 -10.65
N THR A 117 -7.51 14.60 -10.87
CA THR A 117 -6.22 14.37 -10.22
C THR A 117 -6.14 15.09 -8.87
N VAL A 118 -5.98 14.31 -7.79
CA VAL A 118 -5.63 14.78 -6.46
C VAL A 118 -4.13 15.08 -6.40
N SER A 119 -3.76 16.37 -6.38
CA SER A 119 -2.44 16.77 -5.88
C SER A 119 -2.46 16.80 -4.35
N PHE A 120 -1.37 16.43 -3.70
CA PHE A 120 -1.24 16.48 -2.24
C PHE A 120 0.17 16.86 -1.77
N ASP A 121 0.21 17.40 -0.56
CA ASP A 121 1.41 17.58 0.26
C ASP A 121 1.42 16.51 1.38
N LEU A 122 2.52 15.78 1.48
CA LEU A 122 2.79 14.85 2.58
C LEU A 122 3.91 15.42 3.45
N TYR A 123 3.59 15.74 4.70
CA TYR A 123 4.53 16.23 5.69
C TYR A 123 5.19 15.05 6.41
N VAL A 124 6.51 15.03 6.41
CA VAL A 124 7.32 13.99 7.06
C VAL A 124 8.39 14.62 7.94
N ARG A 125 8.92 13.86 8.89
CA ARG A 125 10.06 14.29 9.72
C ARG A 125 11.08 13.18 9.86
N THR A 126 12.33 13.49 9.53
CA THR A 126 13.45 12.58 9.81
C THR A 126 13.74 12.54 11.32
N TRP A 127 14.35 11.46 11.81
CA TRP A 127 14.60 11.29 13.25
C TRP A 127 15.38 12.48 13.87
N ARG A 128 14.69 13.27 14.70
CA ARG A 128 15.17 14.54 15.30
C ARG A 128 15.59 15.62 14.28
N GLY A 129 15.14 15.52 13.04
CA GLY A 129 15.30 16.53 12.01
C GLY A 129 14.13 17.51 11.94
N GLU A 130 14.20 18.39 10.94
CA GLU A 130 13.12 19.30 10.57
C GLU A 130 11.97 18.57 9.87
N ILE A 131 10.86 19.29 9.66
CA ILE A 131 9.74 18.83 8.83
C ILE A 131 10.07 19.09 7.35
N GLU A 132 9.91 18.06 6.52
CA GLU A 132 10.06 18.09 5.07
C GLU A 132 8.70 17.86 4.41
N SER A 133 8.47 18.45 3.22
CA SER A 133 7.26 18.22 2.42
C SER A 133 7.58 17.41 1.16
N LEU A 134 6.85 16.32 0.95
CA LEU A 134 6.85 15.52 -0.27
C LEU A 134 5.58 15.84 -1.06
N HIS A 135 5.70 16.01 -2.37
CA HIS A 135 4.56 16.36 -3.23
C HIS A 135 4.24 15.21 -4.17
N GLY A 136 2.95 14.86 -4.28
CA GLY A 136 2.51 13.76 -5.15
C GLY A 136 1.19 14.06 -5.85
N LYS A 137 0.83 13.16 -6.77
CA LYS A 137 -0.41 13.22 -7.56
C LYS A 137 -0.95 11.82 -7.78
N LEU A 138 -2.27 11.66 -7.62
CA LEU A 138 -3.02 10.44 -7.90
C LEU A 138 -4.31 10.80 -8.64
N THR A 139 -4.87 9.87 -9.41
CA THR A 139 -6.09 10.10 -10.22
C THR A 139 -7.25 9.28 -9.68
N ILE A 140 -8.35 9.95 -9.37
CA ILE A 140 -9.60 9.29 -8.97
C ILE A 140 -10.20 8.61 -10.21
N PRO A 141 -10.57 7.31 -10.18
CA PRO A 141 -11.25 6.69 -11.30
C PRO A 141 -12.55 7.42 -11.69
N ALA A 142 -12.83 7.53 -12.99
CA ALA A 142 -14.02 8.25 -13.48
C ALA A 142 -15.34 7.53 -13.15
N ASP A 143 -15.27 6.22 -12.92
CA ASP A 143 -16.38 5.30 -12.60
C ASP A 143 -16.45 4.95 -11.10
N VAL A 144 -15.71 5.66 -10.24
CA VAL A 144 -15.62 5.37 -8.80
C VAL A 144 -17.00 5.36 -8.12
N TYR A 145 -17.19 4.38 -7.23
CA TYR A 145 -18.40 4.24 -6.42
C TYR A 145 -18.30 5.02 -5.10
N GLY A 146 -19.46 5.42 -4.56
CA GLY A 146 -19.57 6.16 -3.31
C GLY A 146 -19.44 7.68 -3.44
N ASP A 147 -19.55 8.35 -2.28
CA ASP A 147 -19.53 9.82 -2.16
C ASP A 147 -18.19 10.35 -1.64
N TYR A 148 -17.19 9.50 -1.45
CA TYR A 148 -15.82 9.86 -1.07
C TYR A 148 -14.80 8.83 -1.57
N VAL A 149 -13.52 9.24 -1.60
CA VAL A 149 -12.35 8.34 -1.61
C VAL A 149 -11.53 8.55 -0.34
N GLU A 150 -10.80 7.54 0.11
CA GLU A 150 -9.81 7.68 1.20
C GLU A 150 -8.42 7.84 0.59
N LEU A 151 -7.73 8.94 0.87
CA LEU A 151 -6.32 9.14 0.56
C LEU A 151 -5.52 8.78 1.83
N ARG A 152 -4.65 7.78 1.76
CA ARG A 152 -3.85 7.31 2.91
C ARG A 152 -2.35 7.34 2.60
N ALA A 153 -1.56 7.81 3.56
CA ALA A 153 -0.10 7.75 3.54
C ALA A 153 0.40 6.79 4.63
N TYR A 154 1.26 5.85 4.27
CA TYR A 154 1.79 4.83 5.18
C TYR A 154 3.22 4.41 4.80
N GLY A 155 3.88 3.70 5.73
CA GLY A 155 5.23 3.13 5.53
C GLY A 155 5.21 1.62 5.33
N GLY A 156 6.02 1.13 4.37
CA GLY A 156 6.28 -0.30 4.19
C GLY A 156 5.09 -1.12 3.66
N PRO A 157 5.02 -2.43 3.98
CA PRO A 157 3.88 -3.27 3.63
C PRO A 157 2.60 -2.79 4.32
N ARG A 158 1.49 -2.71 3.58
CA ARG A 158 0.15 -2.60 4.18
C ARG A 158 -0.55 -3.96 4.25
N PRO A 159 -1.52 -4.14 5.17
CA PRO A 159 -2.51 -5.20 5.07
C PRO A 159 -3.32 -5.12 3.76
N LEU A 160 -3.92 -6.25 3.39
CA LEU A 160 -4.96 -6.32 2.37
C LEU A 160 -6.23 -5.61 2.89
N GLU A 161 -6.87 -4.79 2.06
CA GLU A 161 -8.13 -4.13 2.43
C GLU A 161 -9.33 -5.09 2.34
N SER A 162 -10.43 -4.72 3.00
CA SER A 162 -11.64 -5.55 3.12
C SER A 162 -12.37 -5.83 1.80
N GLY A 163 -12.27 -4.93 0.82
CA GLY A 163 -12.80 -5.10 -0.54
C GLY A 163 -11.81 -5.75 -1.52
N GLU A 164 -10.55 -5.94 -1.12
CA GLU A 164 -9.55 -6.59 -1.97
C GLU A 164 -9.64 -8.11 -1.87
N LYS A 165 -9.41 -8.79 -2.99
CA LYS A 165 -9.33 -10.25 -3.00
C LYS A 165 -7.93 -10.66 -2.56
N PRO A 166 -7.79 -11.70 -1.71
CA PRO A 166 -6.49 -12.31 -1.45
C PRO A 166 -5.80 -12.68 -2.77
N PRO A 167 -4.47 -12.52 -2.87
CA PRO A 167 -3.73 -12.95 -4.05
C PRO A 167 -3.95 -14.46 -4.25
N LEU A 168 -4.10 -14.86 -5.51
CA LEU A 168 -4.09 -16.26 -5.93
C LEU A 168 -2.70 -16.56 -6.48
N PHE A 169 -2.14 -17.69 -6.06
CA PHE A 169 -0.88 -18.21 -6.54
C PHE A 169 -1.18 -19.55 -7.24
N GLU A 170 -0.75 -19.70 -8.48
CA GLU A 170 -0.89 -20.96 -9.23
C GLU A 170 0.46 -21.70 -9.34
N SER A 171 1.55 -21.04 -8.93
CA SER A 171 2.93 -21.51 -9.05
C SER A 171 3.88 -20.92 -8.00
N LEU A 172 5.08 -21.50 -7.89
CA LEU A 172 6.18 -20.93 -7.11
C LEU A 172 6.65 -19.57 -7.69
N GLU A 173 6.51 -19.36 -9.01
CA GLU A 173 6.80 -18.10 -9.69
C GLU A 173 5.91 -16.96 -9.14
N ASP A 174 4.59 -17.18 -9.06
CA ASP A 174 3.63 -16.19 -8.53
C ASP A 174 3.93 -15.82 -7.07
N LEU A 175 4.29 -16.80 -6.25
CA LEU A 175 4.65 -16.60 -4.85
C LEU A 175 5.95 -15.77 -4.72
N LEU A 176 6.95 -16.04 -5.56
CA LEU A 176 8.21 -15.31 -5.58
C LEU A 176 8.02 -13.86 -6.03
N ASP A 177 7.23 -13.63 -7.08
CA ASP A 177 6.90 -12.28 -7.57
C ASP A 177 6.10 -11.49 -6.52
N TYR A 178 5.12 -12.12 -5.85
CA TYR A 178 4.39 -11.48 -4.76
C TYR A 178 5.31 -11.08 -3.60
N LEU A 179 6.12 -12.01 -3.08
CA LEU A 179 7.07 -11.74 -1.99
C LEU A 179 8.13 -10.69 -2.38
N GLY A 180 8.50 -10.63 -3.66
CA GLY A 180 9.38 -9.60 -4.22
C GLY A 180 8.70 -8.22 -4.26
N GLY A 181 7.43 -8.19 -4.66
CA GLY A 181 6.63 -6.97 -4.83
C GLY A 181 6.19 -6.27 -3.54
N ILE A 182 6.18 -6.96 -2.39
CA ILE A 182 5.85 -6.36 -1.09
C ILE A 182 6.76 -5.14 -0.81
N PRO A 183 6.23 -3.92 -0.60
CA PRO A 183 7.06 -2.74 -0.31
C PRO A 183 7.97 -2.94 0.90
N SER A 184 9.22 -2.46 0.81
CA SER A 184 10.17 -2.48 1.93
C SER A 184 9.86 -1.36 2.93
N PHE A 185 10.20 -1.53 4.21
CA PHE A 185 9.92 -0.57 5.29
C PHE A 185 10.60 0.80 5.15
N ASN A 186 11.47 0.99 4.15
CA ASN A 186 11.98 2.31 3.76
C ASN A 186 11.14 3.00 2.67
N THR A 187 9.99 2.45 2.30
CA THR A 187 9.09 3.00 1.28
C THR A 187 7.99 3.78 1.99
N ILE A 188 7.81 5.05 1.60
CA ILE A 188 6.56 5.78 1.81
C ILE A 188 5.67 5.47 0.62
N THR A 189 4.43 5.08 0.88
CA THR A 189 3.37 4.96 -0.14
C THR A 189 2.24 5.92 0.21
N VAL A 190 1.75 6.63 -0.79
CA VAL A 190 0.46 7.33 -0.73
C VAL A 190 -0.45 6.68 -1.74
N GLU A 191 -1.65 6.28 -1.31
CA GLU A 191 -2.59 5.49 -2.09
C GLU A 191 -4.01 6.04 -1.94
N LEU A 192 -4.75 6.05 -3.04
CA LEU A 192 -6.18 6.29 -3.08
C LEU A 192 -6.92 4.95 -2.93
N PHE A 193 -7.92 4.94 -2.07
CA PHE A 193 -8.84 3.83 -1.86
C PHE A 193 -10.27 4.26 -2.19
N ALA A 194 -11.00 3.36 -2.86
CA ALA A 194 -12.42 3.52 -3.19
C ALA A 194 -13.28 2.52 -2.43
N LEU A 195 -14.58 2.80 -2.32
CA LEU A 195 -15.58 1.86 -1.80
C LEU A 195 -16.03 0.89 -2.90
N ASP A 196 -16.05 -0.41 -2.61
CA ASP A 196 -16.71 -1.40 -3.47
C ASP A 196 -18.25 -1.18 -3.42
N PRO A 197 -18.98 -1.29 -4.55
CA PRO A 197 -20.44 -1.17 -4.60
C PRO A 197 -21.23 -2.08 -3.64
N MET A 198 -20.65 -3.20 -3.21
CA MET A 198 -21.24 -4.10 -2.23
C MET A 198 -21.27 -3.51 -0.80
N SER A 199 -20.51 -2.45 -0.53
CA SER A 199 -20.41 -1.82 0.80
C SER A 199 -21.79 -1.50 1.41
N ASP A 200 -22.66 -0.88 0.61
CA ASP A 200 -24.02 -0.51 1.03
C ASP A 200 -24.94 -1.74 1.19
N ALA A 201 -24.74 -2.78 0.37
CA ALA A 201 -25.53 -4.01 0.42
C ALA A 201 -25.25 -4.84 1.68
N ILE A 202 -24.04 -4.76 2.24
CA ILE A 202 -23.65 -5.46 3.47
C ILE A 202 -23.52 -4.56 4.72
N GLY A 203 -23.61 -3.24 4.55
CA GLY A 203 -23.49 -2.26 5.63
C GLY A 203 -22.08 -2.15 6.23
N GLN A 204 -21.04 -2.33 5.41
CA GLN A 204 -19.63 -2.27 5.82
C GLN A 204 -18.80 -1.58 4.75
N SER A 205 -17.82 -0.76 5.12
CA SER A 205 -16.87 -0.17 4.17
C SER A 205 -15.93 -1.25 3.63
N LEU A 206 -16.13 -1.63 2.36
CA LEU A 206 -15.23 -2.49 1.62
C LEU A 206 -14.29 -1.61 0.79
N LEU A 207 -13.08 -1.37 1.30
CA LEU A 207 -12.10 -0.54 0.61
C LEU A 207 -11.24 -1.36 -0.35
N TYR A 208 -10.78 -0.73 -1.44
CA TYR A 208 -9.76 -1.29 -2.33
C TYR A 208 -8.90 -0.19 -2.93
N GLY A 209 -7.61 -0.46 -3.12
CA GLY A 209 -6.67 0.47 -3.76
C GLY A 209 -7.00 0.72 -5.23
N VAL A 210 -6.91 1.98 -5.68
CA VAL A 210 -7.21 2.39 -7.06
C VAL A 210 -6.07 3.09 -7.78
N ASP A 211 -5.23 3.84 -7.07
CA ASP A 211 -4.02 4.48 -7.61
C ASP A 211 -3.02 4.72 -6.47
N SER A 212 -1.72 4.60 -6.73
CA SER A 212 -0.69 4.83 -5.70
C SER A 212 0.62 5.39 -6.24
N VAL A 213 1.33 6.13 -5.38
CA VAL A 213 2.67 6.65 -5.63
C VAL A 213 3.56 6.29 -4.45
N SER A 214 4.75 5.76 -4.76
CA SER A 214 5.69 5.27 -3.77
C SER A 214 7.06 5.92 -3.92
N GLN A 215 7.73 6.19 -2.80
CA GLN A 215 9.08 6.76 -2.77
C GLN A 215 9.94 6.08 -1.72
N GLN A 216 11.14 5.64 -2.11
CA GLN A 216 12.13 5.08 -1.18
C GLN A 216 12.89 6.19 -0.44
N MET A 217 13.07 6.01 0.87
CA MET A 217 13.72 6.96 1.80
C MET A 217 15.20 6.62 2.07
N GLY A 218 15.80 5.73 1.27
CA GLY A 218 17.17 5.24 1.44
C GLY A 218 17.28 4.31 2.65
N MET A 219 18.39 4.39 3.39
CA MET A 219 18.56 3.68 4.67
C MET A 219 17.86 4.44 5.81
N ARG A 220 16.53 4.52 5.74
CA ARG A 220 15.66 5.05 6.80
C ARG A 220 14.40 4.20 6.92
N TYR A 221 14.01 3.84 8.13
CA TYR A 221 12.76 3.14 8.40
C TYR A 221 11.59 4.13 8.44
N VAL A 222 10.50 3.84 7.73
CA VAL A 222 9.30 4.69 7.66
C VAL A 222 8.28 4.20 8.68
N TYR A 223 7.70 5.11 9.45
CA TYR A 223 6.63 4.80 10.40
C TYR A 223 5.60 5.93 10.48
N GLY A 224 4.45 5.63 11.09
CA GLY A 224 3.29 6.51 11.11
C GLY A 224 2.33 6.23 9.94
N GLU A 225 1.14 6.77 10.06
CA GLU A 225 0.03 6.71 9.11
C GLU A 225 -0.69 8.05 9.19
N ASP A 226 -1.18 8.57 8.07
CA ASP A 226 -2.25 9.56 8.06
C ASP A 226 -3.26 9.26 6.94
N ARG A 227 -4.51 9.69 7.12
CA ARG A 227 -5.60 9.46 6.17
C ARG A 227 -6.57 10.63 6.10
N VAL A 228 -7.01 10.93 4.88
CA VAL A 228 -7.98 11.97 4.57
C VAL A 228 -9.11 11.37 3.75
N PHE A 229 -10.34 11.52 4.24
CA PHE A 229 -11.53 11.24 3.44
C PHE A 229 -11.83 12.46 2.57
N ILE A 230 -11.84 12.26 1.26
CA ILE A 230 -12.05 13.30 0.24
C ILE A 230 -13.45 13.13 -0.35
N PRO A 231 -14.41 14.02 -0.05
CA PRO A 231 -15.74 13.98 -0.65
C PRO A 231 -15.71 14.19 -2.16
N LEU A 232 -16.55 13.44 -2.86
CA LEU A 232 -16.72 13.50 -4.31
C LEU A 232 -17.94 14.35 -4.68
N VAL A 233 -17.74 15.28 -5.61
CA VAL A 233 -18.82 16.08 -6.21
C VAL A 233 -19.07 15.57 -7.63
N ARG A 234 -20.26 14.99 -7.84
CA ARG A 234 -20.73 14.60 -9.18
C ARG A 234 -21.51 15.78 -9.77
N GLU A 235 -21.19 16.22 -10.99
CA GLU A 235 -21.98 17.26 -11.66
C GLU A 235 -23.43 16.77 -11.86
N GLU A 236 -24.41 17.48 -11.27
CA GLU A 236 -25.83 17.17 -11.47
C GLU A 236 -26.16 17.42 -12.95
N PRO A 237 -26.69 16.43 -13.71
CA PRO A 237 -26.99 16.62 -15.13
C PRO A 237 -27.95 17.80 -15.30
N PRO A 238 -27.76 18.65 -16.34
CA PRO A 238 -28.51 19.88 -16.48
C PRO A 238 -30.01 19.59 -16.49
N ARG A 239 -30.72 20.16 -15.51
CA ARG A 239 -32.16 19.94 -15.34
C ARG A 239 -32.86 20.25 -16.66
N PRO A 240 -33.72 19.35 -17.18
CA PRO A 240 -34.42 19.60 -18.43
C PRO A 240 -35.19 20.91 -18.32
N SER A 241 -34.96 21.81 -19.27
CA SER A 241 -35.69 23.08 -19.37
C SER A 241 -37.18 22.80 -19.27
N ARG A 242 -37.85 23.41 -18.29
CA ARG A 242 -39.31 23.37 -18.22
C ARG A 242 -39.83 24.07 -19.48
N GLU A 243 -40.33 23.29 -20.43
CA GLU A 243 -41.13 23.85 -21.52
C GLU A 243 -42.27 24.65 -20.89
N PRO A 244 -42.51 25.90 -21.34
CA PRO A 244 -43.65 26.66 -20.84
C PRO A 244 -44.94 25.89 -21.20
N PRO A 245 -45.96 25.89 -20.32
CA PRO A 245 -47.20 25.20 -20.60
C PRO A 245 -47.78 25.70 -21.92
N ILE A 246 -48.16 24.76 -22.79
CA ILE A 246 -48.86 25.05 -24.04
C ILE A 246 -50.09 25.89 -23.70
N GLY A 247 -50.14 27.12 -24.21
CA GLY A 247 -51.21 28.05 -23.90
C GLY A 247 -52.57 27.47 -24.25
N GLU A 248 -53.51 27.55 -23.30
CA GLU A 248 -54.91 27.22 -23.56
C GLU A 248 -55.42 28.11 -24.69
N GLY A 249 -55.86 27.49 -25.79
CA GLY A 249 -56.38 28.23 -26.94
C GLY A 249 -57.62 29.01 -26.55
N GLU A 250 -57.61 30.32 -26.82
CA GLU A 250 -58.74 31.21 -26.56
C GLU A 250 -60.01 30.66 -27.21
N GLY A 251 -61.05 30.42 -26.39
CA GLY A 251 -62.37 30.08 -26.89
C GLY A 251 -62.96 31.24 -27.65
N GLN A 252 -63.04 31.14 -28.99
CA GLN A 252 -63.72 32.14 -29.80
C GLN A 252 -65.23 32.04 -29.61
N ASP A 253 -65.74 33.00 -28.84
CA ASP A 253 -67.15 33.26 -28.62
C ASP A 253 -67.80 33.82 -29.91
N VAL A 254 -68.82 33.13 -30.44
CA VAL A 254 -69.64 33.62 -31.57
C VAL A 254 -71.10 33.23 -31.34
N GLY A 255 -71.82 34.04 -30.58
CA GLY A 255 -73.27 33.91 -30.41
C GLY A 255 -74.08 34.77 -31.39
N SER A 256 -75.19 34.20 -31.91
CA SER A 256 -76.47 34.86 -32.32
C SER A 256 -76.46 35.96 -33.41
N GLU A 257 -77.46 36.20 -34.28
CA GLU A 257 -78.83 35.69 -34.54
C GLU A 257 -78.99 35.39 -36.07
N GLY A 258 -80.09 34.87 -36.64
CA GLY A 258 -81.38 34.37 -36.12
C GLY A 258 -82.59 34.84 -36.98
N GLY A 259 -83.54 33.93 -37.28
CA GLY A 259 -84.85 34.25 -37.89
C GLY A 259 -85.06 33.81 -39.36
N GLY A 260 -86.17 33.10 -39.62
CA GLY A 260 -86.58 32.61 -40.96
C GLY A 260 -87.57 31.45 -40.89
#